data_AF-A0A660XWH4-F1
#
_entry.id   AF-A0A660XWH4-F1
#
_cell.length_a   1.000
_cell.length_b   1.000
_cell.length_c   1.000
_cell.angle_alpha   90.00
_cell.angle_beta   90.00
_cell.angle_gamma   90.00
#
_symmetry.space_group_name_H-M   'P 1'
#
loop_
_entity.id
_entity.type
_entity.pdbx_description
1 polymer ?
#
loop_
_entity_poly.entity_id
_entity_poly.type
_entity_poly.pdbx_seq_one_letter_code
_entity_poly.pdbx_strand_id
1 'polypeptide(L)'
;MFQRNASADWPWCEDVATYANARLPQALIGVGRTFEREDMLGQGLRSLKWLLEVQIVEGGHISVIGNQGWFPRGGERARFDQQPIELAGLADACYEAYLATGERRWLGEIARCFDWFLGRNDLHEALYDFRTGGCRDGLRSAGTNQNQGAESTLSWLMVLLRMHEIAKEEDISREVGAIV
;
A
#
# COMPACT_ATOMS: atom_id res chain seq x y z
N MET A 1 15.18 -3.29 -15.45
CA MET A 1 13.88 -2.66 -15.77
C MET A 1 13.87 -1.20 -15.32
N PHE A 2 13.95 -0.92 -14.01
CA PHE A 2 14.04 0.45 -13.46
C PHE A 2 15.15 1.30 -14.12
N GLN A 3 16.38 0.77 -14.22
CA GLN A 3 17.50 1.50 -14.85
C GLN A 3 17.25 1.95 -16.31
N ARG A 4 16.33 1.31 -17.03
CA ARG A 4 16.05 1.63 -18.44
C ARG A 4 14.86 2.58 -18.61
N ASN A 5 13.87 2.49 -17.71
CA ASN A 5 12.57 3.12 -17.91
C ASN A 5 12.26 4.22 -16.89
N ALA A 6 12.89 4.21 -15.71
CA ALA A 6 12.61 5.19 -14.67
C ALA A 6 13.26 6.54 -15.01
N SER A 7 12.52 7.62 -14.78
CA SER A 7 12.97 9.01 -14.89
C SER A 7 12.64 9.79 -13.62
N ALA A 8 13.02 11.07 -13.57
CA ALA A 8 12.78 11.91 -12.39
C ALA A 8 11.28 12.13 -12.13
N ASP A 9 10.50 12.28 -13.19
CA ASP A 9 9.05 12.47 -13.22
C ASP A 9 8.26 11.15 -13.20
N TRP A 10 8.92 10.04 -13.54
CA TRP A 10 8.31 8.71 -13.59
C TRP A 10 9.28 7.67 -12.99
N PRO A 11 9.40 7.57 -11.66
CA PRO A 11 10.33 6.65 -11.00
C PRO A 11 9.86 5.18 -11.03
N TRP A 12 9.15 4.77 -12.09
CA TRP A 12 8.56 3.45 -12.26
C TRP A 12 9.26 2.65 -13.38
N CYS A 13 9.20 1.32 -13.31
CA CYS A 13 9.94 0.44 -14.21
C CYS A 13 9.25 0.18 -15.56
N GLU A 14 8.00 0.58 -15.72
CA GLU A 14 7.17 0.35 -16.91
C GLU A 14 6.49 1.65 -17.34
N ASP A 15 5.94 1.71 -18.54
CA ASP A 15 5.15 2.87 -19.00
C ASP A 15 3.74 2.89 -18.42
N VAL A 16 3.34 1.87 -17.68
CA VAL A 16 2.03 1.77 -17.02
C VAL A 16 2.24 1.21 -15.62
N ALA A 17 1.69 1.86 -14.59
CA ALA A 17 1.57 1.27 -13.27
C ALA A 17 0.26 0.46 -13.19
N THR A 18 0.40 -0.83 -12.94
CA THR A 18 -0.70 -1.81 -13.00
C THR A 18 -0.95 -2.45 -11.63
N TYR A 19 -1.44 -3.70 -11.59
CA TYR A 19 -1.88 -4.40 -10.39
C TYR A 19 -0.70 -4.82 -9.49
N ALA A 20 -1.00 -4.94 -8.19
CA ALA A 20 -0.08 -5.29 -7.11
C ALA A 20 1.25 -4.53 -7.18
N ASN A 21 1.19 -3.28 -7.65
CA ASN A 21 2.39 -2.53 -8.04
C ASN A 21 3.39 -2.42 -6.89
N ALA A 22 2.91 -2.18 -5.66
CA ALA A 22 3.74 -2.04 -4.47
C ALA A 22 4.63 -3.25 -4.14
N ARG A 23 4.38 -4.45 -4.71
CA ARG A 23 5.25 -5.62 -4.54
C ARG A 23 6.66 -5.41 -5.14
N LEU A 24 6.79 -4.62 -6.21
CA LEU A 24 8.09 -4.31 -6.80
C LEU A 24 8.97 -3.45 -5.88
N PRO A 25 8.53 -2.28 -5.39
CA PRO A 25 9.30 -1.52 -4.41
C PRO A 25 9.50 -2.30 -3.11
N GLN A 26 8.52 -3.07 -2.63
CA GLN A 26 8.71 -3.95 -1.46
C GLN A 26 9.93 -4.87 -1.66
N ALA A 27 10.00 -5.57 -2.79
CA ALA A 27 11.11 -6.47 -3.09
C ALA A 27 12.46 -5.73 -3.17
N LEU A 28 12.48 -4.55 -3.81
CA LEU A 28 13.69 -3.73 -3.91
C LEU A 28 14.18 -3.24 -2.53
N ILE A 29 13.26 -2.81 -1.67
CA ILE A 29 13.59 -2.35 -0.32
C ILE A 29 14.09 -3.52 0.53
N GLY A 30 13.38 -4.66 0.52
CA GLY A 30 13.78 -5.85 1.26
C GLY A 30 15.17 -6.35 0.87
N VAL A 31 15.43 -6.50 -0.45
CA VAL A 31 16.76 -6.89 -0.95
C VAL A 31 17.81 -5.83 -0.62
N GLY A 32 17.48 -4.56 -0.83
CA GLY A 32 18.37 -3.43 -0.52
C GLY A 32 18.81 -3.41 0.93
N ARG A 33 17.87 -3.63 1.86
CA ARG A 33 18.10 -3.71 3.29
C ARG A 33 18.90 -4.95 3.70
N THR A 34 18.55 -6.13 3.19
CA THR A 34 19.19 -7.39 3.59
C THR A 34 20.60 -7.55 3.04
N PHE A 35 20.87 -7.07 1.83
CA PHE A 35 22.15 -7.25 1.13
C PHE A 35 22.96 -5.95 1.00
N GLU A 36 22.59 -4.91 1.75
CA GLU A 36 23.28 -3.62 1.77
C GLU A 36 23.43 -2.99 0.36
N ARG A 37 22.40 -3.17 -0.48
CA ARG A 37 22.35 -2.65 -1.84
C ARG A 37 21.65 -1.30 -1.89
N GLU A 38 22.41 -0.24 -1.62
CA GLU A 38 21.92 1.14 -1.58
C GLU A 38 21.22 1.59 -2.87
N ASP A 39 21.67 1.10 -4.03
CA ASP A 39 21.06 1.40 -5.32
C ASP A 39 19.63 0.83 -5.42
N MET A 40 19.44 -0.40 -4.94
CA MET A 40 18.14 -1.07 -4.89
C MET A 40 17.23 -0.45 -3.83
N LEU A 41 17.76 -0.21 -2.63
CA LEU A 41 17.04 0.43 -1.54
C LEU A 41 16.54 1.82 -1.97
N GLY A 42 17.44 2.64 -2.52
CA GLY A 42 17.12 3.98 -2.99
C GLY A 42 16.08 3.97 -4.11
N GLN A 43 16.15 3.03 -5.06
CA GLN A 43 15.13 2.90 -6.09
C GLN A 43 13.78 2.47 -5.50
N GLY A 44 13.76 1.48 -4.61
CA GLY A 44 12.54 0.99 -3.99
C GLY A 44 11.82 2.06 -3.18
N LEU A 45 12.55 2.83 -2.36
CA LEU A 45 12.00 3.95 -1.59
C LEU A 45 11.46 5.06 -2.50
N ARG A 46 12.18 5.42 -3.57
CA ARG A 46 11.70 6.42 -4.54
C ARG A 46 10.42 5.98 -5.22
N SER A 47 10.36 4.72 -5.69
CA SER A 47 9.17 4.17 -6.34
C SER A 47 7.98 4.07 -5.40
N LEU A 48 8.19 3.63 -4.14
CA LEU A 48 7.11 3.54 -3.15
C LEU A 48 6.55 4.92 -2.79
N LYS A 49 7.44 5.90 -2.55
CA LYS A 49 7.04 7.27 -2.27
C LYS A 49 6.18 7.84 -3.39
N TRP A 50 6.61 7.67 -4.64
CA TRP A 50 5.84 8.09 -5.80
C TRP A 50 4.49 7.38 -5.90
N LEU A 51 4.43 6.07 -5.68
CA LEU A 51 3.17 5.32 -5.67
C LEU A 51 2.18 5.85 -4.63
N LEU A 52 2.65 6.23 -3.44
CA LEU A 52 1.81 6.85 -2.43
C LEU A 52 1.35 8.25 -2.86
N GLU A 53 2.24 9.07 -3.40
CA GLU A 53 1.92 10.43 -3.87
C GLU A 53 0.83 10.43 -4.95
N VAL A 54 0.84 9.48 -5.89
CA VAL A 54 -0.17 9.40 -6.95
C VAL A 54 -1.48 8.71 -6.53
N GLN A 55 -1.49 8.04 -5.37
CA GLN A 55 -2.64 7.31 -4.84
C GLN A 55 -3.26 7.95 -3.59
N ILE A 56 -2.63 8.92 -2.94
CA ILE A 56 -3.23 9.68 -1.85
C ILE A 56 -3.82 10.96 -2.42
N VAL A 57 -5.14 11.14 -2.26
CA VAL A 57 -5.84 12.31 -2.79
C VAL A 57 -5.82 13.47 -1.81
N GLU A 58 -6.25 14.65 -2.23
CA GLU A 58 -6.30 15.88 -1.40
C GLU A 58 -7.08 15.69 -0.08
N GLY A 59 -8.08 14.81 -0.07
CA GLY A 59 -8.83 14.41 1.14
C GLY A 59 -8.02 13.59 2.15
N GLY A 60 -6.78 13.21 1.84
CA GLY A 60 -5.84 12.50 2.71
C GLY A 60 -6.09 11.00 2.84
N HIS A 61 -7.13 10.46 2.21
CA HIS A 61 -7.36 9.02 2.09
C HIS A 61 -6.68 8.45 0.85
N ILE A 62 -6.53 7.12 0.84
CA ILE A 62 -5.93 6.42 -0.29
C ILE A 62 -6.99 6.05 -1.34
N SER A 63 -6.65 6.25 -2.60
CA SER A 63 -7.40 5.91 -3.80
C SER A 63 -6.42 5.18 -4.71
N VAL A 64 -6.36 3.86 -4.58
CA VAL A 64 -5.38 3.05 -5.34
C VAL A 64 -5.70 3.06 -6.84
N ILE A 65 -4.70 2.74 -7.67
CA ILE A 65 -4.88 2.65 -9.13
C ILE A 65 -5.93 1.57 -9.43
N GLY A 66 -7.01 1.97 -10.10
CA GLY A 66 -8.07 1.08 -10.54
C GLY A 66 -7.63 0.20 -11.72
N ASN A 67 -8.13 -1.03 -11.77
CA ASN A 67 -7.78 -1.96 -12.86
C ASN A 67 -8.49 -1.66 -14.19
N GLN A 68 -9.52 -0.81 -14.17
CA GLN A 68 -10.22 -0.35 -15.37
C GLN A 68 -9.50 0.86 -15.98
N GLY A 69 -8.33 0.60 -16.56
CA GLY A 69 -7.55 1.60 -17.31
C GLY A 69 -6.14 1.83 -16.80
N TRP A 70 -5.82 1.36 -15.58
CA TRP A 70 -4.49 1.47 -14.97
C TRP A 70 -3.98 2.92 -14.90
N PHE A 71 -2.67 3.10 -14.71
CA PHE A 71 -2.06 4.42 -14.77
C PHE A 71 -0.94 4.49 -15.82
N PRO A 72 -1.25 4.91 -17.06
CA PRO A 72 -0.24 5.10 -18.09
C PRO A 72 0.58 6.38 -17.87
N ARG A 73 1.86 6.33 -18.23
CA ARG A 73 2.78 7.47 -18.22
C ARG A 73 2.23 8.61 -19.07
N GLY A 74 2.10 9.79 -18.47
CA GLY A 74 1.56 10.97 -19.13
C GLY A 74 0.06 10.95 -19.38
N GLY A 75 -0.67 9.94 -18.86
CA GLY A 75 -2.13 9.87 -18.92
C GLY A 75 -2.78 10.05 -17.54
N GLU A 76 -4.06 9.73 -17.47
CA GLU A 76 -4.83 9.79 -16.23
C GLU A 76 -4.87 8.43 -15.54
N ARG A 77 -4.76 8.44 -14.21
CA ARG A 77 -4.92 7.25 -13.38
C ARG A 77 -6.39 6.82 -13.37
N ALA A 78 -6.65 5.55 -13.65
CA ALA A 78 -7.96 4.95 -13.41
C ALA A 78 -8.32 5.01 -11.93
N ARG A 79 -9.50 5.58 -11.64
CA ARG A 79 -9.97 5.80 -10.26
C ARG A 79 -10.64 4.58 -9.65
N PHE A 80 -11.36 3.78 -10.43
CA PHE A 80 -12.27 2.76 -9.92
C PHE A 80 -11.92 1.35 -10.37
N ASP A 81 -12.60 0.41 -9.73
CA ASP A 81 -12.22 -1.01 -9.69
C ASP A 81 -10.89 -1.19 -8.93
N GLN A 82 -10.82 -0.49 -7.79
CA GLN A 82 -9.75 -0.57 -6.81
C GLN A 82 -9.82 -1.93 -6.11
N GLN A 83 -8.68 -2.59 -5.97
CA GLN A 83 -8.61 -3.95 -5.44
C GLN A 83 -7.92 -4.01 -4.07
N PRO A 84 -8.44 -4.79 -3.11
CA PRO A 84 -7.81 -5.06 -1.81
C PRO A 84 -6.32 -5.42 -1.85
N ILE A 85 -5.89 -6.15 -2.88
CA ILE A 85 -4.49 -6.60 -3.02
C ILE A 85 -3.50 -5.43 -3.11
N GLU A 86 -3.92 -4.29 -3.65
CA GLU A 86 -3.08 -3.08 -3.71
C GLU A 86 -2.75 -2.58 -2.30
N LEU A 87 -3.75 -2.57 -1.40
CA LEU A 87 -3.60 -2.09 -0.03
C LEU A 87 -2.69 -3.00 0.78
N ALA A 88 -2.81 -4.32 0.60
CA ALA A 88 -1.91 -5.29 1.23
C ALA A 88 -0.46 -5.11 0.73
N GLY A 89 -0.28 -4.92 -0.59
CA GLY A 89 1.04 -4.63 -1.16
C GLY A 89 1.65 -3.34 -0.62
N LEU A 90 0.85 -2.26 -0.55
CA LEU A 90 1.30 -0.96 -0.04
C LEU A 90 1.65 -1.02 1.45
N ALA A 91 0.82 -1.67 2.27
CA ALA A 91 1.08 -1.85 3.70
C ALA A 91 2.40 -2.60 3.94
N ASP A 92 2.62 -3.72 3.24
CA ASP A 92 3.86 -4.48 3.35
C ASP A 92 5.09 -3.70 2.84
N ALA A 93 4.95 -2.96 1.74
CA ALA A 93 6.03 -2.13 1.21
C ALA A 93 6.40 -1.00 2.17
N CYS A 94 5.40 -0.34 2.78
CA CYS A 94 5.61 0.68 3.80
C CYS A 94 6.28 0.09 5.05
N TYR A 95 5.92 -1.14 5.42
CA TYR A 95 6.57 -1.80 6.56
C TYR A 95 8.04 -2.11 6.28
N GLU A 96 8.39 -2.63 5.10
CA GLU A 96 9.80 -2.79 4.72
C GLU A 96 10.54 -1.45 4.68
N ALA A 97 9.88 -0.38 4.22
CA ALA A 97 10.45 0.97 4.25
C ALA A 97 10.70 1.46 5.68
N TYR A 98 9.78 1.19 6.61
CA TYR A 98 9.95 1.47 8.03
C TYR A 98 11.15 0.69 8.60
N LEU A 99 11.24 -0.61 8.35
CA LEU A 99 12.38 -1.43 8.81
C LEU A 99 13.72 -0.94 8.23
N ALA A 100 13.72 -0.42 7.00
CA ALA A 100 14.94 0.07 6.36
C ALA A 100 15.37 1.47 6.82
N THR A 101 14.43 2.33 7.23
CA THR A 101 14.68 3.77 7.44
C THR A 101 14.43 4.25 8.87
N GLY A 102 13.63 3.53 9.66
CA GLY A 102 13.13 3.96 10.96
C GLY A 102 12.11 5.12 10.90
N GLU A 103 11.73 5.59 9.70
CA GLU A 103 10.86 6.76 9.58
C GLU A 103 9.40 6.40 9.89
N ARG A 104 8.86 6.95 10.98
CA ARG A 104 7.48 6.66 11.44
C ARG A 104 6.37 7.06 10.46
N ARG A 105 6.65 7.90 9.46
CA ARG A 105 5.68 8.27 8.41
C ARG A 105 5.10 7.03 7.72
N TRP A 106 5.92 5.99 7.52
CA TRP A 106 5.51 4.78 6.84
C TRP A 106 4.43 4.02 7.61
N LEU A 107 4.46 4.06 8.95
CA LEU A 107 3.41 3.48 9.80
C LEU A 107 2.08 4.21 9.63
N GLY A 108 2.12 5.53 9.45
CA GLY A 108 0.94 6.33 9.12
C GLY A 108 0.30 5.92 7.78
N GLU A 109 1.11 5.55 6.79
CA GLU A 109 0.62 5.07 5.49
C GLU A 109 0.03 3.65 5.57
N ILE A 110 0.56 2.79 6.45
CA ILE A 110 -0.05 1.48 6.77
C ILE A 110 -1.44 1.69 7.40
N ALA A 111 -1.57 2.66 8.32
CA ALA A 111 -2.86 3.00 8.92
C ALA A 111 -3.87 3.53 7.87
N ARG A 112 -3.44 4.31 6.87
CA ARG A 112 -4.32 4.69 5.76
C ARG A 112 -4.78 3.49 4.94
N CYS A 113 -3.90 2.53 4.69
CA CYS A 113 -4.27 1.30 3.98
C CYS A 113 -5.33 0.51 4.76
N PHE A 114 -5.19 0.43 6.08
CA PHE A 114 -6.18 -0.19 6.96
C PHE A 114 -7.53 0.55 6.93
N ASP A 115 -7.49 1.88 7.08
CA ASP A 115 -8.66 2.75 7.07
C ASP A 115 -9.47 2.66 5.76
N TRP A 116 -8.82 2.38 4.63
CA TRP A 116 -9.48 2.17 3.34
C TRP A 116 -10.51 1.03 3.38
N PHE A 117 -10.18 -0.08 4.04
CA PHE A 117 -11.09 -1.22 4.21
C PHE A 117 -12.29 -0.87 5.11
N LEU A 118 -12.13 0.11 5.99
CA LEU A 118 -13.17 0.58 6.91
C LEU A 118 -14.02 1.72 6.34
N GLY A 119 -13.75 2.16 5.11
CA GLY A 119 -14.55 3.18 4.43
C GLY A 119 -13.89 4.56 4.34
N ARG A 120 -12.63 4.76 4.75
CA ARG A 120 -11.88 5.95 4.32
C ARG A 120 -11.33 5.73 2.91
N ASN A 121 -12.25 5.72 1.95
CA ASN A 121 -11.99 5.54 0.54
C ASN A 121 -12.91 6.42 -0.30
N ASP A 122 -12.81 6.30 -1.62
CA ASP A 122 -13.50 7.17 -2.56
C ASP A 122 -15.02 7.21 -2.47
N LEU A 123 -15.66 6.19 -1.88
CA LEU A 123 -17.12 6.10 -1.78
C LEU A 123 -17.63 6.10 -0.33
N HIS A 124 -16.75 6.23 0.65
CA HIS A 124 -17.11 6.13 2.05
C HIS A 124 -17.80 4.81 2.46
N GLU A 125 -17.48 3.72 1.74
CA GLU A 125 -18.07 2.38 1.96
C GLU A 125 -17.04 1.41 2.53
N ALA A 126 -17.37 0.69 3.60
CA ALA A 126 -16.51 -0.38 4.09
C ALA A 126 -16.44 -1.55 3.09
N LEU A 127 -15.23 -2.06 2.87
CA LEU A 127 -15.00 -3.31 2.15
C LEU A 127 -14.94 -4.50 3.09
N TYR A 128 -14.48 -4.30 4.33
CA TYR A 128 -14.62 -5.32 5.37
C TYR A 128 -16.11 -5.49 5.72
N ASP A 129 -16.61 -6.73 5.67
CA ASP A 129 -17.98 -7.05 6.10
C ASP A 129 -17.94 -7.58 7.54
N PHE A 130 -18.32 -6.72 8.49
CA PHE A 130 -18.37 -7.02 9.92
C PHE A 130 -19.29 -8.19 10.29
N ARG A 131 -20.22 -8.60 9.41
CA ARG A 131 -21.14 -9.72 9.68
C ARG A 131 -20.54 -11.06 9.30
N THR A 132 -19.76 -11.10 8.22
CA THR A 132 -19.19 -12.35 7.70
C THR A 132 -17.73 -12.53 8.10
N GLY A 133 -17.03 -11.43 8.44
CA GLY A 133 -15.58 -11.41 8.62
C GLY A 133 -14.78 -11.43 7.32
N GLY A 134 -15.46 -11.42 6.16
CA GLY A 134 -14.82 -11.38 4.85
C GLY A 134 -14.57 -9.97 4.33
N CYS A 135 -13.95 -9.89 3.17
CA CYS A 135 -13.65 -8.62 2.50
C CYS A 135 -14.23 -8.62 1.09
N ARG A 136 -14.87 -7.52 0.71
CA ARG A 136 -15.42 -7.27 -0.62
C ARG A 136 -14.31 -7.14 -1.65
N ASP A 137 -14.53 -7.68 -2.84
CA ASP A 137 -13.49 -7.83 -3.88
C ASP A 137 -12.98 -6.53 -4.49
N GLY A 138 -13.69 -5.42 -4.31
CA GLY A 138 -13.20 -4.14 -4.81
C GLY A 138 -14.20 -3.00 -4.70
N LEU A 139 -13.70 -1.81 -5.00
CA LEU A 139 -14.45 -0.57 -5.01
C LEU A 139 -14.67 -0.10 -6.45
N ARG A 140 -15.89 -0.31 -6.96
CA ARG A 140 -16.30 0.09 -8.31
C ARG A 140 -16.99 1.44 -8.25
N SER A 141 -17.15 2.12 -9.38
CA SER A 141 -17.84 3.42 -9.45
C SER A 141 -19.28 3.39 -8.92
N ALA A 142 -19.96 2.24 -9.06
CA ALA A 142 -21.32 2.03 -8.59
C ALA A 142 -21.42 1.50 -7.14
N GLY A 143 -20.31 1.43 -6.41
CA GLY A 143 -20.24 0.88 -5.06
C GLY A 143 -19.36 -0.36 -4.94
N THR A 144 -19.34 -0.92 -3.74
CA THR A 144 -18.55 -2.12 -3.46
C THR A 144 -19.01 -3.36 -4.24
N ASN A 145 -18.04 -4.17 -4.70
CA ASN A 145 -18.30 -5.51 -5.23
C ASN A 145 -18.69 -6.44 -4.07
N GLN A 146 -19.90 -7.00 -4.09
CA GLN A 146 -20.41 -7.80 -2.97
C GLN A 146 -19.77 -9.18 -2.85
N ASN A 147 -19.01 -9.63 -3.85
CA ASN A 147 -18.25 -10.87 -3.77
C ASN A 147 -17.18 -10.77 -2.67
N GLN A 148 -16.96 -11.87 -1.96
CA GLN A 148 -15.96 -11.99 -0.89
C GLN A 148 -15.02 -13.15 -1.16
N GLY A 149 -14.12 -12.96 -2.12
CA GLY A 149 -13.12 -13.95 -2.51
C GLY A 149 -12.04 -14.18 -1.45
N ALA A 150 -11.23 -15.21 -1.69
CA ALA A 150 -10.09 -15.54 -0.83
C ALA A 150 -9.01 -14.43 -0.87
N GLU A 151 -8.72 -13.89 -2.06
CA GLU A 151 -7.68 -12.85 -2.23
C GLU A 151 -7.99 -11.57 -1.45
N SER A 152 -9.23 -11.08 -1.56
CA SER A 152 -9.68 -9.87 -0.86
C SER A 152 -9.68 -10.06 0.65
N THR A 153 -10.15 -11.22 1.11
CA THR A 153 -10.16 -11.58 2.54
C THR A 153 -8.75 -11.70 3.09
N LEU A 154 -7.84 -12.38 2.38
CA LEU A 154 -6.44 -12.47 2.77
C LEU A 154 -5.76 -11.08 2.76
N SER A 155 -6.06 -10.24 1.77
CA SER A 155 -5.50 -8.88 1.70
C SER A 155 -5.89 -8.05 2.93
N TRP A 156 -7.17 -8.10 3.33
CA TRP A 156 -7.62 -7.49 4.58
C TRP A 156 -6.88 -8.03 5.80
N LEU A 157 -6.80 -9.36 5.93
CA LEU A 157 -6.14 -10.01 7.07
C LEU A 157 -4.65 -9.66 7.15
N MET A 158 -3.96 -9.55 6.02
CA MET A 158 -2.55 -9.13 5.97
C MET A 158 -2.37 -7.72 6.53
N VAL A 159 -3.21 -6.77 6.13
CA VAL A 159 -3.15 -5.39 6.64
C VAL A 159 -3.52 -5.34 8.13
N LEU A 160 -4.54 -6.09 8.55
CA LEU A 160 -4.93 -6.19 9.95
C LEU A 160 -3.80 -6.76 10.83
N LEU A 161 -3.16 -7.85 10.38
CA LEU A 161 -2.01 -8.43 11.09
C LEU A 161 -0.87 -7.43 11.20
N ARG A 162 -0.59 -6.67 10.14
CA ARG A 162 0.45 -5.64 10.16
C ARG A 162 0.15 -4.54 11.19
N MET A 163 -1.09 -4.06 11.25
CA MET A 163 -1.52 -3.09 12.28
C MET A 163 -1.33 -3.64 13.70
N HIS A 164 -1.64 -4.93 13.90
CA HIS A 164 -1.48 -5.57 15.20
C HIS A 164 -0.02 -5.80 15.60
N GLU A 165 0.87 -6.13 14.65
CA GLU A 165 2.31 -6.20 14.88
C GLU A 165 2.88 -4.85 15.31
N ILE A 166 2.53 -3.77 14.58
CA ILE A 166 2.96 -2.40 14.90
C ILE A 166 2.50 -1.99 16.29
N ALA A 167 1.22 -2.22 16.63
CA ALA A 167 0.68 -1.88 17.95
C ALA A 167 1.44 -2.60 19.08
N LYS A 168 1.77 -3.88 18.89
CA LYS A 168 2.57 -4.64 19.86
C LYS A 168 3.99 -4.09 20.02
N GLU A 169 4.65 -3.73 18.92
CA GLU A 169 5.99 -3.13 18.96
C GLU A 169 6.00 -1.79 19.70
N GLU A 170 4.95 -0.98 19.52
CA GLU A 170 4.79 0.29 20.22
C GLU A 170 4.55 0.11 21.72
N ASP A 171 3.71 -0.85 22.11
CA ASP A 171 3.46 -1.16 23.52
C ASP A 171 4.75 -1.66 24.21
N ILE A 172 5.49 -2.58 23.60
CA ILE A 172 6.78 -3.06 24.12
C ILE A 172 7.78 -1.90 24.26
N SER A 173 7.86 -1.02 23.26
CA SER A 173 8.77 0.13 23.29
C SER A 173 8.42 1.12 24.41
N ARG A 174 7.12 1.33 24.69
CA ARG A 174 6.65 2.17 25.79
C ARG A 174 6.98 1.57 27.15
N GLU A 175 6.79 0.25 27.31
CA GLU A 175 7.13 -0.45 28.55
C GLU A 175 8.64 -0.37 28.85
N VAL A 176 9.50 -0.62 27.85
CA VAL A 176 10.95 -0.51 28.01
C VAL A 176 11.37 0.93 28.31
N GLY A 177 10.80 1.92 27.60
CA GLY A 177 11.10 3.33 27.82
C GLY A 177 10.62 3.88 29.18
N ALA A 178 9.67 3.22 29.85
CA ALA A 178 9.23 3.58 31.19
C ALA A 178 10.11 3.01 32.31
N ILE A 179 11.00 2.05 32.00
CA ILE A 179 11.89 1.36 32.96
C ILE A 179 13.28 2.01 33.02
N VAL A 180 13.67 2.77 32.00
CA VAL A 180 14.97 3.47 31.88
C VAL A 180 14.85 4.93 32.32
#